data_AF-A0A914LI73-F1
#
_entry.id   AF-A0A914LI73-F1
#
_cell.length_a   1.000
_cell.length_b   1.000
_cell.length_c   1.000
_cell.angle_alpha   90.00
_cell.angle_beta   90.00
_cell.angle_gamma   90.00
#
_symmetry.space_group_name_H-M   'P 1'
#
loop_
_entity.id
_entity.type
_entity.pdbx_description
1 polymer ?
#
loop_
_entity_poly.entity_id
_entity_poly.type
_entity_poly.pdbx_seq_one_letter_code
_entity_poly.pdbx_strand_id
1 'polypeptide(L)'
;MLNNLETTTTTSSTSCDIEIDDKLLINGIENTQDLRDCLANIEQELQQIGQLTVEDCINNGDKIADLANEIEQCDGILEGMENMLVNFLGDLGKISGDMKHLKEQSIEINQQLNNHQRVRAELSQFVDDMVVPHSMIKIITEKDVNSTEFLEQLHELQHKLQFIKTQQFKDAKSVGDVRDVVENLKYKVFVFILK
;
A
#
# COMPACT_ATOMS: atom_id res chain seq x y z
N MET A 1 -18.29 55.53 59.69
CA MET A 1 -16.95 55.22 60.25
C MET A 1 -15.89 55.81 59.34
N LEU A 2 -15.45 57.02 59.62
CA LEU A 2 -14.20 57.62 59.12
C LEU A 2 -13.76 58.60 60.21
N ASN A 3 -12.63 58.30 60.83
CA ASN A 3 -12.12 58.96 62.03
C ASN A 3 -11.49 60.34 61.72
N ASN A 4 -11.74 61.25 62.67
CA ASN A 4 -11.13 62.57 62.90
C ASN A 4 -9.58 62.52 62.87
N LEU A 5 -8.88 63.49 62.28
CA LEU A 5 -8.56 64.86 62.74
C LEU A 5 -7.70 64.96 64.02
N GLU A 6 -6.53 65.58 63.80
CA GLU A 6 -5.76 66.47 64.69
C GLU A 6 -4.74 65.93 65.72
N THR A 7 -3.47 66.19 65.37
CA THR A 7 -2.40 66.86 66.14
C THR A 7 -2.09 66.42 67.58
N THR A 8 -0.85 65.95 67.78
CA THR A 8 0.03 66.47 68.83
C THR A 8 1.49 66.36 68.40
N THR A 9 2.06 67.54 68.16
CA THR A 9 3.45 67.94 68.45
C THR A 9 4.16 67.09 69.52
N THR A 10 5.36 66.62 69.20
CA THR A 10 6.48 66.68 70.15
C THR A 10 7.78 66.93 69.41
N THR A 11 8.24 68.16 69.54
CA THR A 11 9.61 68.62 69.37
C THR A 11 10.60 67.75 70.14
N SER A 12 11.61 67.23 69.44
CA SER A 12 12.92 66.91 70.01
C SER A 12 13.97 67.20 68.96
N SER A 13 14.38 68.46 68.92
CA SER A 13 15.61 68.91 68.30
C SER A 13 16.80 68.23 68.98
N THR A 14 17.40 67.25 68.31
CA THR A 14 18.78 66.83 68.57
C THR A 14 19.59 67.19 67.33
N SER A 15 20.31 68.30 67.43
CA SER A 15 21.41 68.68 66.53
C SER A 15 22.41 67.52 66.54
N CYS A 16 22.40 66.71 65.48
CA CYS A 16 23.55 65.90 65.14
C CYS A 16 24.38 66.76 64.22
N ASP A 17 25.25 67.59 64.81
CA ASP A 17 26.35 68.24 64.11
C ASP A 17 27.30 67.12 63.63
N ILE A 18 27.00 66.58 62.46
CA ILE A 18 27.95 65.79 61.70
C ILE A 18 28.88 66.84 61.07
N GLU A 19 30.03 67.10 61.67
CA GLU A 19 31.14 67.73 60.97
C GLU A 19 31.56 66.76 59.86
N ILE A 20 30.88 66.87 58.72
CA ILE A 20 31.29 66.23 57.48
C ILE A 20 32.50 67.04 57.02
N ASP A 21 33.68 66.44 57.08
CA ASP A 21 34.91 67.01 56.53
C ASP A 21 34.63 67.52 55.12
N ASP A 22 34.79 68.83 54.90
CA ASP A 22 34.51 69.47 53.61
C ASP A 22 35.27 68.79 52.48
N LYS A 23 36.43 68.18 52.75
CA LYS A 23 37.16 67.38 51.77
C LYS A 23 36.48 66.08 51.40
N LEU A 24 35.79 65.42 52.34
CA LEU A 24 35.02 64.20 52.08
C LEU A 24 33.74 64.54 51.30
N LEU A 25 33.13 65.69 51.58
CA LEU A 25 31.99 66.23 50.82
C LEU A 25 32.38 66.63 49.40
N ILE A 26 33.51 67.33 49.22
CA ILE A 26 34.06 67.69 47.91
C ILE A 26 34.45 66.44 47.12
N ASN A 27 35.17 65.47 47.71
CA ASN A 27 35.50 64.20 47.05
C ASN A 27 34.24 63.38 46.72
N GLY A 28 33.20 63.45 47.54
CA GLY A 28 31.91 62.79 47.27
C GLY A 28 31.16 63.43 46.10
N ILE A 29 31.21 64.76 45.99
CA ILE A 29 30.63 65.51 44.87
C ILE A 29 31.43 65.29 43.58
N GLU A 30 32.77 65.28 43.65
CA GLU A 30 33.66 65.05 42.51
C GLU A 30 33.50 63.62 41.97
N ASN A 31 33.47 62.59 42.82
CA ASN A 31 33.13 61.22 42.40
C ASN A 31 31.70 61.09 41.84
N THR A 32 30.74 61.87 42.36
CA THR A 32 29.37 61.90 41.83
C THR A 32 29.32 62.58 40.46
N GLN A 33 30.19 63.56 40.21
CA GLN A 33 30.33 64.22 38.92
C GLN A 33 31.03 63.29 37.91
N ASP A 34 32.11 62.62 38.30
CA ASP A 34 32.80 61.61 37.50
C ASP A 34 31.89 60.44 37.12
N LEU A 35 31.02 59.98 38.05
CA LEU A 35 30.03 58.94 37.77
C LEU A 35 28.98 59.44 36.76
N ARG A 36 28.54 60.70 36.83
CA ARG A 36 27.61 61.27 35.85
C ARG A 36 28.25 61.42 34.48
N ASP A 37 29.50 61.83 34.42
CA ASP A 37 30.24 61.97 33.16
C ASP A 37 30.51 60.59 32.54
N CYS A 38 30.75 59.56 33.36
CA CYS A 38 30.82 58.16 32.94
C CYS A 38 29.47 57.64 32.39
N LEU A 39 28.36 57.90 33.08
CA LEU A 39 27.03 57.53 32.61
C LEU A 39 26.67 58.24 31.31
N ALA A 40 26.98 59.53 31.18
CA ALA A 40 26.76 60.30 29.97
C ALA A 40 27.59 59.75 28.78
N ASN A 41 28.84 59.33 29.02
CA ASN A 41 29.66 58.68 28.01
C ASN A 41 29.07 57.31 27.59
N ILE A 42 28.58 56.51 28.54
CA ILE A 42 27.93 55.22 28.24
C ILE A 42 26.65 55.45 27.44
N GLU A 43 25.83 56.43 27.80
CA GLU A 43 24.63 56.79 27.04
C GLU A 43 24.97 57.23 25.62
N GLN A 44 26.03 58.01 25.44
CA GLN A 44 26.52 58.44 24.13
C GLN A 44 27.04 57.26 23.30
N GLU A 45 27.81 56.34 23.89
CA GLU A 45 28.28 55.12 23.20
C GLU A 45 27.11 54.22 22.80
N LEU A 46 26.13 54.04 23.68
CA LEU A 46 24.90 53.28 23.37
C LEU A 46 24.11 53.92 22.23
N GLN A 47 24.04 55.25 22.21
CA GLN A 47 23.36 55.98 21.13
C GLN A 47 24.12 55.83 19.80
N GLN A 48 25.45 55.89 19.81
CA GLN A 48 26.28 55.66 18.63
C GLN A 48 26.19 54.22 18.12
N ILE A 49 26.25 53.23 19.02
CA ILE A 49 26.06 51.82 18.67
C ILE A 49 24.66 51.60 18.08
N GLY A 50 23.64 52.20 18.69
CA GLY A 50 22.27 52.15 18.17
C GLY A 50 22.17 52.71 16.76
N GLN A 51 22.80 53.86 16.51
CA GLN A 51 22.80 54.50 15.20
C GLN A 51 23.56 53.68 14.15
N LEU A 52 24.73 53.13 14.49
CA LEU A 52 25.49 52.22 13.64
C LEU A 52 24.73 50.93 13.34
N THR A 53 24.00 50.38 14.32
CA THR A 53 23.20 49.16 14.14
C THR A 53 22.05 49.42 13.19
N VAL A 54 21.36 50.57 13.33
CA VAL A 54 20.30 50.98 12.40
C VAL A 54 20.87 51.16 10.99
N GLU A 55 22.03 51.81 10.87
CA GLU A 55 22.69 52.03 9.59
C GLU A 55 23.15 50.72 8.94
N ASP A 56 23.70 49.77 9.69
CA ASP A 56 24.07 48.44 9.19
C ASP A 56 22.83 47.61 8.80
N CYS A 57 21.74 47.74 9.55
CA CYS A 57 20.47 47.09 9.21
C CYS A 57 19.84 47.66 7.93
N ILE A 58 19.95 48.97 7.70
CA ILE A 58 19.50 49.61 6.44
C ILE A 58 20.42 49.19 5.29
N ASN A 59 21.74 49.22 5.49
CA ASN A 59 22.73 48.92 4.44
C ASN A 59 22.74 47.43 4.03
N ASN A 60 22.50 46.53 4.98
CA ASN A 60 22.48 45.09 4.72
C ASN A 60 21.06 44.53 4.59
N GLY A 61 20.02 45.31 4.86
CA GLY A 61 18.62 44.91 4.74
C GLY A 61 18.26 44.44 3.34
N ASP A 62 18.71 45.17 2.30
CA ASP A 62 18.48 44.79 0.90
C ASP A 62 19.13 43.44 0.55
N LYS A 63 20.36 43.20 1.02
CA LYS A 63 21.06 41.92 0.79
C LYS A 63 20.38 40.75 1.49
N ILE A 64 19.85 40.98 2.70
CA ILE A 64 19.10 39.96 3.45
C ILE A 64 17.76 39.68 2.74
N ALA A 65 17.10 40.71 2.22
CA ALA A 65 15.87 40.56 1.44
C ALA A 65 16.11 39.81 0.12
N ASP A 66 17.19 40.12 -0.59
CA ASP A 66 17.59 39.41 -1.81
C ASP A 66 17.86 37.92 -1.52
N LEU A 67 18.60 37.61 -0.44
CA LEU A 67 18.84 36.23 -0.03
C LEU A 67 17.55 35.51 0.37
N ALA A 68 16.66 36.17 1.10
CA ALA A 68 15.37 35.60 1.47
C ALA A 68 14.53 35.28 0.23
N ASN A 69 14.54 36.16 -0.78
CA ASN A 69 13.87 35.94 -2.05
C ASN A 69 14.53 34.81 -2.87
N GLU A 70 15.86 34.65 -2.82
CA GLU A 70 16.55 33.53 -3.46
C GLU A 70 16.23 32.19 -2.77
N ILE A 71 16.10 32.18 -1.44
CA ILE A 71 15.64 31.02 -0.67
C ILE A 71 14.19 30.70 -1.02
N GLU A 72 13.31 31.69 -1.12
CA GLU A 72 11.91 31.50 -1.51
C GLU A 72 11.80 30.92 -2.94
N GLN A 73 12.64 31.37 -3.87
CA GLN A 73 12.75 30.78 -5.21
C GLN A 73 13.25 29.33 -5.17
N CYS A 74 14.25 29.04 -4.34
CA CYS A 74 14.73 27.67 -4.14
C CYS A 74 13.63 26.76 -3.57
N ASP A 75 12.86 27.25 -2.60
CA ASP A 75 11.73 26.53 -2.01
C ASP A 75 10.64 26.26 -3.05
N GLY A 76 10.33 27.22 -3.92
CA GLY A 76 9.39 27.01 -5.02
C GLY A 76 9.85 25.94 -6.03
N ILE A 77 11.16 25.87 -6.29
CA ILE A 77 11.73 24.80 -7.13
C ILE A 77 11.62 23.44 -6.42
N LEU A 78 11.94 23.37 -5.13
CA LEU A 78 11.83 22.15 -4.32
C LEU A 78 10.39 21.65 -4.23
N GLU A 79 9.42 22.55 -4.01
CA GLU A 79 7.99 22.23 -4.01
C GLU A 79 7.55 21.69 -5.39
N GLY A 80 8.06 22.27 -6.48
CA GLY A 80 7.82 21.76 -7.83
C GLY A 80 8.35 20.34 -8.03
N MET A 81 9.56 20.06 -7.55
CA MET A 81 10.16 18.72 -7.60
C MET A 81 9.41 17.73 -6.73
N GLU A 82 9.00 18.12 -5.52
CA GLU A 82 8.20 17.30 -4.61
C GLU A 82 6.88 16.91 -5.26
N ASN A 83 6.13 17.88 -5.79
CA ASN A 83 4.88 17.61 -6.49
C ASN A 83 5.05 16.67 -7.67
N MET A 84 6.13 16.83 -8.45
CA MET A 84 6.44 15.92 -9.55
C MET A 84 6.70 14.49 -9.05
N LEU A 85 7.48 14.32 -7.99
CA LEU A 85 7.79 13.01 -7.40
C LEU A 85 6.56 12.36 -6.78
N VAL A 86 5.71 13.12 -6.09
CA VAL A 86 4.45 12.64 -5.52
C VAL A 86 3.52 12.13 -6.63
N ASN A 87 3.40 12.87 -7.73
CA ASN A 87 2.62 12.44 -8.89
C ASN A 87 3.22 11.18 -9.53
N PHE A 88 4.55 11.13 -9.69
CA PHE A 88 5.24 9.95 -10.24
C PHE A 88 5.02 8.71 -9.37
N LEU A 89 5.08 8.86 -8.04
CA LEU A 89 4.82 7.80 -7.09
C LEU A 89 3.35 7.35 -7.17
N GLY A 90 2.41 8.29 -7.30
CA GLY A 90 1.01 8.01 -7.52
C GLY A 90 0.76 7.21 -8.80
N ASP A 91 1.40 7.60 -9.89
CA ASP A 91 1.26 6.91 -11.18
C ASP A 91 1.92 5.53 -11.19
N LEU A 92 3.09 5.38 -10.56
CA LEU A 92 3.69 4.06 -10.30
C LEU A 92 2.79 3.19 -9.43
N GLY A 93 2.14 3.77 -8.42
CA GLY A 93 1.17 3.08 -7.58
C GLY A 93 -0.02 2.57 -8.37
N LYS A 94 -0.59 3.38 -9.27
CA LYS A 94 -1.67 2.98 -10.18
C LYS A 94 -1.22 1.87 -11.12
N ILE A 95 -0.10 2.05 -11.82
CA ILE A 95 0.44 1.05 -12.76
C ILE A 95 0.72 -0.28 -12.06
N SER A 96 1.29 -0.23 -10.86
CA SER A 96 1.54 -1.43 -10.04
C SER A 96 0.24 -2.10 -9.61
N GLY A 97 -0.78 -1.31 -9.24
CA GLY A 97 -2.12 -1.79 -8.94
C GLY A 97 -2.78 -2.49 -10.14
N ASP A 98 -2.73 -1.86 -11.31
CA ASP A 98 -3.26 -2.41 -12.56
C ASP A 98 -2.53 -3.70 -12.96
N MET A 99 -1.20 -3.72 -12.83
CA MET A 99 -0.39 -4.91 -13.10
C MET A 99 -0.73 -6.06 -12.16
N LYS A 100 -0.95 -5.77 -10.87
CA LYS A 100 -1.39 -6.75 -9.89
C LYS A 100 -2.78 -7.29 -10.24
N HIS A 101 -3.72 -6.41 -10.59
CA HIS A 101 -5.06 -6.79 -10.99
C HIS A 101 -5.06 -7.70 -12.23
N LEU A 102 -4.29 -7.33 -13.26
CA LEU A 102 -4.16 -8.14 -14.47
C LEU A 102 -3.56 -9.52 -14.18
N LYS A 103 -2.59 -9.59 -13.27
CA LYS A 103 -2.00 -10.87 -12.84
C LYS A 103 -3.00 -11.73 -12.08
N GLU A 104 -3.80 -11.15 -11.19
CA GLU A 104 -4.87 -11.86 -10.48
C GLU A 104 -5.92 -12.40 -11.46
N GLN A 105 -6.37 -11.59 -12.42
CA GLN A 105 -7.28 -12.04 -13.48
C GLN A 105 -6.67 -13.18 -14.31
N SER A 106 -5.39 -13.09 -14.67
CA SER A 106 -4.71 -14.15 -15.42
C SER A 106 -4.66 -15.47 -14.65
N ILE A 107 -4.46 -15.44 -13.34
CA ILE A 107 -4.46 -16.63 -12.48
C ILE A 107 -5.87 -17.23 -12.42
N GLU A 108 -6.89 -16.39 -12.26
CA GLU A 108 -8.29 -16.82 -12.21
C GLU A 108 -8.70 -17.52 -13.50
N ILE A 109 -8.43 -16.90 -14.66
CA ILE A 109 -8.73 -17.48 -15.97
C ILE A 109 -7.98 -18.80 -16.16
N ASN A 110 -6.72 -18.87 -15.76
CA ASN A 110 -5.94 -20.11 -15.85
C ASN A 110 -6.54 -21.23 -14.99
N GLN A 111 -7.03 -20.91 -13.79
CA GLN A 111 -7.70 -21.86 -12.92
C GLN A 111 -9.02 -22.33 -13.53
N GLN A 112 -9.83 -21.42 -14.07
CA GLN A 112 -11.07 -21.76 -14.77
C GLN A 112 -10.81 -22.67 -15.97
N LEU A 113 -9.78 -22.39 -16.77
CA LEU A 113 -9.37 -23.21 -17.91
C LEU A 113 -8.96 -24.61 -17.46
N ASN A 114 -8.11 -24.73 -16.43
CA ASN A 114 -7.69 -26.02 -15.89
C ASN A 114 -8.88 -26.84 -15.38
N ASN A 115 -9.82 -26.21 -14.69
CA ASN A 115 -11.05 -26.87 -14.23
C ASN A 115 -11.86 -27.41 -15.43
N HIS A 116 -12.04 -26.60 -16.46
CA HIS A 116 -12.78 -27.00 -17.65
C HIS A 116 -12.07 -28.13 -18.42
N GLN A 117 -10.74 -28.09 -18.54
CA GLN A 117 -9.96 -29.16 -19.15
C GLN A 117 -10.05 -30.46 -18.37
N ARG A 118 -9.96 -30.40 -17.03
CA ARG A 118 -10.10 -31.58 -16.17
C ARG A 118 -11.49 -32.21 -16.32
N VAL A 119 -12.55 -31.40 -16.25
CA VAL A 119 -13.92 -31.91 -16.45
C VAL A 119 -14.10 -32.49 -17.84
N ARG A 120 -13.56 -31.83 -18.89
CA ARG A 120 -13.61 -32.34 -20.26
C ARG A 120 -12.86 -33.66 -20.40
N ALA A 121 -11.69 -33.82 -19.78
CA ALA A 121 -10.91 -35.04 -19.84
C ALA A 121 -11.67 -36.22 -19.22
N GLU A 122 -12.19 -36.04 -17.99
CA GLU A 122 -13.00 -37.04 -17.30
C GLU A 122 -14.26 -37.40 -18.10
N LEU A 123 -14.96 -36.40 -18.63
CA LEU A 123 -16.17 -36.62 -19.43
C LEU A 123 -15.86 -37.29 -20.78
N SER A 124 -14.75 -36.93 -21.43
CA SER A 124 -14.33 -37.56 -22.69
C SER A 124 -14.04 -39.04 -22.46
N GLN A 125 -13.23 -39.37 -21.45
CA GLN A 125 -12.94 -40.75 -21.10
C GLN A 125 -14.23 -41.53 -20.79
N PHE A 126 -15.14 -40.94 -20.01
CA PHE A 126 -16.43 -41.54 -19.72
C PHE A 126 -17.26 -41.82 -21.00
N VAL A 127 -17.30 -40.88 -21.95
CA VAL A 127 -18.03 -41.04 -23.21
C VAL A 127 -17.37 -42.10 -24.09
N ASP A 128 -16.03 -42.11 -24.18
CA ASP A 128 -15.28 -43.07 -24.97
C ASP A 128 -15.47 -44.51 -24.44
N ASP A 129 -15.54 -44.68 -23.12
CA ASP A 129 -15.83 -45.98 -22.48
C ASP A 129 -17.30 -46.40 -22.62
N MET A 130 -18.24 -45.43 -22.71
CA MET A 130 -19.67 -45.71 -22.87
C MET A 130 -20.09 -45.94 -24.33
N VAL A 131 -19.45 -45.29 -25.30
CA VAL A 131 -19.91 -45.34 -26.69
C VAL A 131 -19.62 -46.70 -27.32
N VAL A 132 -20.57 -47.24 -28.08
CA VAL A 132 -20.39 -48.46 -28.87
C VAL A 132 -20.41 -48.06 -30.35
N PRO A 133 -19.26 -48.04 -31.03
CA PRO A 133 -19.19 -47.68 -32.43
C PRO A 133 -19.96 -48.66 -33.33
N HIS A 134 -20.61 -48.17 -34.38
CA HIS A 134 -21.29 -49.04 -35.36
C HIS A 134 -20.30 -49.98 -36.09
N SER A 135 -19.04 -49.57 -36.24
CA SER A 135 -17.97 -50.43 -36.78
C SER A 135 -17.74 -51.66 -35.92
N MET A 136 -17.72 -51.51 -34.59
CA MET A 136 -17.60 -52.62 -33.64
C MET A 136 -18.74 -53.62 -33.82
N ILE A 137 -19.98 -53.12 -33.92
CA ILE A 137 -21.17 -53.94 -34.13
C ILE A 137 -21.01 -54.75 -35.42
N LYS A 138 -20.64 -54.09 -36.52
CA LYS A 138 -20.49 -54.70 -37.84
C LYS A 138 -19.42 -55.79 -37.84
N ILE A 139 -18.24 -55.51 -37.30
CA ILE A 139 -17.12 -56.47 -37.23
C ILE A 139 -17.52 -57.70 -36.40
N ILE A 140 -18.18 -57.48 -35.27
CA ILE A 140 -18.63 -58.58 -34.40
C ILE A 140 -19.70 -59.45 -35.06
N THR A 141 -20.57 -58.87 -35.91
CA THR A 141 -21.64 -59.64 -36.56
C THR A 141 -21.27 -60.27 -37.90
N GLU A 142 -20.31 -59.70 -38.63
CA GLU A 142 -20.06 -60.06 -40.03
C GLU A 142 -18.70 -60.71 -40.27
N LYS A 143 -17.71 -60.52 -39.38
CA LYS A 143 -16.35 -61.03 -39.58
C LYS A 143 -16.13 -62.40 -38.95
N ASP A 144 -15.19 -63.15 -39.53
CA ASP A 144 -14.82 -64.49 -39.05
C ASP A 144 -14.19 -64.42 -37.64
N VAL A 145 -14.53 -65.40 -36.79
CA VAL A 145 -14.12 -65.52 -35.39
C VAL A 145 -12.60 -65.59 -35.24
N ASN A 146 -11.91 -66.13 -36.26
CA ASN A 146 -10.45 -66.25 -36.27
C ASN A 146 -9.70 -64.98 -36.70
N SER A 147 -10.42 -63.93 -37.10
CA SER A 147 -9.78 -62.68 -37.51
C SER A 147 -9.25 -61.89 -36.30
N THR A 148 -8.08 -61.29 -36.44
CA THR A 148 -7.46 -60.45 -35.40
C THR A 148 -8.35 -59.27 -35.01
N GLU A 149 -9.00 -58.66 -35.99
CA GLU A 149 -9.95 -57.55 -35.77
C GLU A 149 -11.17 -57.97 -34.96
N PHE A 150 -11.67 -59.21 -35.10
CA PHE A 150 -12.77 -59.70 -34.27
C PHE A 150 -12.33 -59.85 -32.80
N LEU A 151 -11.14 -60.40 -32.57
CA LEU A 151 -10.56 -60.56 -31.23
C LEU A 151 -10.33 -59.20 -30.54
N GLU A 152 -9.80 -58.22 -31.27
CA GLU A 152 -9.60 -56.85 -30.76
C GLU A 152 -10.92 -56.20 -30.36
N GLN A 153 -11.92 -56.27 -31.25
CA GLN A 153 -13.26 -55.70 -30.98
C GLN A 153 -14.00 -56.46 -29.86
N LEU A 154 -13.76 -57.76 -29.70
CA LEU A 154 -14.30 -58.54 -28.60
C LEU A 154 -13.69 -58.14 -27.25
N HIS A 155 -12.37 -57.92 -27.21
CA HIS A 155 -11.69 -57.43 -26.01
C HIS A 155 -12.18 -56.02 -25.62
N GLU A 156 -12.37 -55.16 -26.61
CA GLU A 156 -12.92 -53.82 -26.41
C GLU A 156 -14.38 -53.86 -25.91
N LEU A 157 -15.22 -54.74 -26.49
CA LEU A 157 -16.59 -54.97 -26.04
C LEU A 157 -16.62 -55.48 -24.59
N GLN A 158 -15.72 -56.39 -24.22
CA GLN A 158 -15.61 -56.91 -22.85
C GLN A 158 -15.24 -55.79 -21.87
N HIS A 159 -14.30 -54.92 -22.22
CA HIS A 159 -13.93 -53.76 -21.42
C HIS A 159 -15.14 -52.84 -21.21
N LYS A 160 -15.88 -52.52 -22.28
CA LYS A 160 -17.11 -51.71 -22.21
C LYS A 160 -18.20 -52.36 -21.35
N LEU A 161 -18.39 -53.69 -21.46
CA LEU A 161 -19.35 -54.43 -20.63
C LEU A 161 -18.99 -54.37 -19.14
N GLN A 162 -17.70 -54.45 -18.80
CA GLN A 162 -17.23 -54.33 -17.43
C GLN A 162 -17.41 -52.91 -16.90
N PHE A 163 -17.07 -51.89 -17.70
CA PHE A 163 -17.27 -50.49 -17.35
C PHE A 163 -18.73 -50.17 -17.05
N ILE A 164 -19.66 -50.58 -17.94
CA ILE A 164 -21.10 -50.40 -17.77
C ILE A 164 -21.57 -51.03 -16.45
N LYS A 165 -21.12 -52.25 -16.13
CA LYS A 165 -21.46 -52.93 -14.86
C LYS A 165 -20.97 -52.15 -13.64
N THR A 166 -19.74 -51.66 -13.66
CA THR A 166 -19.19 -50.84 -12.55
C THR A 166 -19.96 -49.52 -12.39
N GLN A 167 -20.45 -48.96 -13.49
CA GLN A 167 -21.16 -47.69 -13.52
C GLN A 167 -22.67 -47.82 -13.21
N GLN A 168 -23.21 -49.04 -13.08
CA GLN A 168 -24.64 -49.28 -12.75
C GLN A 168 -25.09 -48.60 -11.46
N PHE A 169 -24.18 -48.34 -10.51
CA PHE A 169 -24.51 -47.69 -9.24
C PHE A 169 -24.64 -46.17 -9.31
N LYS A 170 -24.31 -45.54 -10.45
CA LYS A 170 -24.33 -44.07 -10.59
C LYS A 170 -25.59 -43.54 -11.29
N ASP A 171 -26.61 -44.39 -11.52
CA ASP A 171 -27.93 -44.04 -12.09
C ASP A 171 -27.91 -43.12 -13.33
N ALA A 172 -26.85 -43.20 -14.14
CA ALA A 172 -26.74 -42.40 -15.35
C ALA A 172 -27.65 -42.98 -16.44
N LYS A 173 -28.56 -42.16 -17.01
CA LYS A 173 -29.51 -42.60 -18.05
C LYS A 173 -28.84 -43.26 -19.26
N SER A 174 -27.66 -42.76 -19.65
CA SER A 174 -26.86 -43.29 -20.76
C SER A 174 -26.40 -44.74 -20.54
N VAL A 175 -26.26 -45.18 -19.28
CA VAL A 175 -25.95 -46.58 -18.95
C VAL A 175 -27.12 -47.48 -19.36
N GLY A 176 -28.37 -47.02 -19.17
CA GLY A 176 -29.57 -47.74 -19.60
C GLY A 176 -29.64 -47.90 -21.12
N ASP A 177 -29.44 -46.80 -21.85
CA ASP A 177 -29.56 -46.79 -23.31
C ASP A 177 -28.54 -47.72 -24.01
N VAL A 178 -27.31 -47.79 -23.49
CA VAL A 178 -26.24 -48.60 -24.10
C VAL A 178 -26.27 -50.05 -23.60
N ARG A 179 -26.75 -50.30 -22.37
CA ARG A 179 -26.78 -51.63 -21.77
C ARG A 179 -27.47 -52.65 -22.67
N ASP A 180 -28.64 -52.33 -23.19
CA ASP A 180 -29.41 -53.24 -24.02
C ASP A 180 -28.64 -53.61 -25.30
N VAL A 181 -27.97 -52.65 -25.92
CA VAL A 181 -27.17 -52.86 -27.13
C VAL A 181 -25.98 -53.78 -26.85
N VAL A 182 -25.24 -53.53 -25.77
CA VAL A 182 -24.05 -54.32 -25.39
C VAL A 182 -24.44 -55.74 -24.96
N GLU A 183 -25.55 -55.90 -24.22
CA GLU A 183 -26.05 -57.23 -23.85
C GLU A 183 -26.48 -58.02 -25.10
N ASN A 184 -27.16 -57.39 -26.07
CA ASN A 184 -27.53 -58.02 -27.34
C ASN A 184 -26.30 -58.43 -28.17
N LEU A 185 -25.26 -57.60 -28.23
CA LEU A 185 -23.98 -57.93 -28.86
C LEU A 185 -23.34 -59.16 -28.20
N LYS A 186 -23.30 -59.21 -26.87
CA LYS A 186 -22.79 -60.36 -26.11
C LYS A 186 -23.54 -61.64 -26.48
N TYR A 187 -24.87 -61.62 -26.50
CA TYR A 187 -25.67 -62.79 -26.91
C TYR A 187 -25.36 -63.23 -28.34
N LYS A 188 -25.25 -62.29 -29.28
CA LYS A 188 -24.88 -62.60 -30.66
C LYS A 188 -23.49 -63.22 -30.78
N VAL A 189 -22.50 -62.70 -30.05
CA VAL A 189 -21.15 -63.29 -29.99
C VAL A 189 -21.21 -64.73 -29.50
N PHE A 190 -21.92 -65.01 -28.40
CA PHE A 190 -22.03 -66.38 -27.88
C PHE A 190 -22.65 -67.33 -28.91
N VAL A 191 -23.73 -66.91 -29.58
CA VAL A 191 -24.38 -67.70 -30.62
C VAL A 191 -23.46 -67.89 -31.83
N PHE A 192 -22.69 -66.87 -32.20
CA PHE A 192 -21.80 -66.90 -33.35
C PHE A 192 -20.57 -67.80 -33.11
N ILE A 193 -20.00 -67.81 -31.90
CA ILE A 193 -18.87 -68.68 -31.52
C ILE A 193 -19.30 -70.15 -31.37
N LEU A 194 -20.54 -70.41 -30.97
CA LEU A 194 -21.08 -71.77 -30.81
C LEU A 194 -21.49 -72.43 -32.13
N LYS A 195 -21.51 -71.67 -33.23
CA LYS A 195 -22.00 -72.10 -34.53
C LYS A 195 -20.85 -72.44 -35.47
#